data_AF-A0A838WF45-F1
#
_entry.id   AF-A0A838WF45-F1
#
_cell.length_a   1.000
_cell.length_b   1.000
_cell.length_c   1.000
_cell.angle_alpha   90.00
_cell.angle_beta   90.00
_cell.angle_gamma   90.00
#
_symmetry.space_group_name_H-M   'P 1'
#
loop_
_entity.id
_entity.type
_entity.pdbx_description
1 polymer ?
#
loop_
_entity_poly.entity_id
_entity_poly.type
_entity_poly.pdbx_seq_one_letter_code
_entity_poly.pdbx_strand_id
1 'polypeptide(L)'
;MLDLLIVLAFVAYAIGAGLRARSRASRNLQEYFLAGKDVPGWKAGLSMAATQFAADTPLLVTGLVATAGVFALWRLWIYGLAFLLMAFVFAVGWRRSGVLTDAELTEVRY
;
A
#
# COMPACT_ATOMS: atom_id res chain seq x y z
N MET A 1 -29.64 2.27 -10.58
CA MET A 1 -29.76 3.46 -9.70
C MET A 1 -29.08 3.23 -8.36
N LEU A 2 -29.31 2.09 -7.69
CA LEU A 2 -28.63 1.71 -6.46
C LEU A 2 -27.09 1.64 -6.61
N ASP A 3 -26.60 1.11 -7.73
CA ASP A 3 -25.16 0.99 -7.99
C ASP A 3 -24.47 2.35 -8.03
N LEU A 4 -25.09 3.31 -8.71
CA LEU A 4 -24.60 4.70 -8.78
C LEU A 4 -24.57 5.34 -7.40
N LEU A 5 -25.57 5.07 -6.55
CA LEU A 5 -25.61 5.57 -5.18
C LEU A 5 -24.46 4.99 -4.35
N ILE A 6 -24.16 3.70 -4.48
CA ILE A 6 -23.02 3.05 -3.79
C ILE A 6 -21.69 3.68 -4.23
N VAL A 7 -21.51 3.89 -5.54
CA VAL A 7 -20.29 4.53 -6.09
C VAL A 7 -20.16 5.97 -5.57
N LEU A 8 -21.22 6.76 -5.61
CA LEU A 8 -21.21 8.13 -5.10
C LEU A 8 -20.93 8.17 -3.59
N ALA A 9 -21.52 7.28 -2.81
CA ALA A 9 -21.26 7.17 -1.38
C ALA A 9 -19.80 6.81 -1.09
N PHE A 10 -19.22 5.89 -1.85
CA PHE A 10 -17.81 5.51 -1.73
C PHE A 10 -16.88 6.69 -2.05
N VAL A 11 -17.11 7.41 -3.15
CA VAL A 11 -16.32 8.59 -3.53
C VAL A 11 -16.45 9.69 -2.49
N ALA A 12 -17.66 9.98 -2.01
CA ALA A 12 -17.90 10.96 -0.98
C ALA A 12 -17.19 10.60 0.33
N TYR A 13 -17.21 9.31 0.71
CA TYR A 13 -16.47 8.81 1.87
C TYR A 13 -14.96 8.99 1.72
N ALA A 14 -14.39 8.62 0.56
CA ALA A 14 -12.96 8.74 0.29
C ALA A 14 -12.49 10.20 0.35
N ILE A 15 -13.23 11.11 -0.30
CA ILE A 15 -12.95 12.56 -0.25
C ILE A 15 -13.10 13.07 1.18
N GLY A 16 -14.17 12.70 1.88
CA GLY A 16 -14.42 13.11 3.26
C GLY A 16 -13.32 12.65 4.21
N ALA A 17 -12.82 11.42 4.06
CA ALA A 17 -11.69 10.90 4.84
C ALA A 17 -10.41 11.71 4.58
N GLY A 18 -10.10 12.01 3.31
CA GLY A 18 -8.95 12.84 2.93
C GLY A 18 -9.03 14.27 3.49
N LEU A 19 -10.20 14.91 3.39
CA LEU A 19 -10.42 16.25 3.95
C LEU A 19 -10.29 16.29 5.47
N ARG A 20 -10.74 15.24 6.18
CA ARG A 20 -10.55 15.12 7.64
C ARG A 20 -9.08 14.95 8.01
N ALA A 21 -8.31 14.20 7.22
CA ALA A 21 -6.88 13.99 7.45
C ALA A 21 -6.01 15.21 7.09
N ARG A 22 -6.50 16.08 6.20
CA ARG A 22 -5.77 17.25 5.66
C ARG A 22 -5.10 18.10 6.75
N SER A 23 -5.84 18.48 7.79
CA SER A 23 -5.35 19.41 8.82
C SER A 23 -4.18 18.85 9.63
N ARG A 24 -4.13 17.52 9.81
CA ARG A 24 -3.00 16.83 10.45
C ARG A 24 -1.85 16.67 9.46
N ALA A 25 -2.12 16.18 8.26
CA ALA A 25 -1.12 15.93 7.23
C ALA A 25 -0.39 17.21 6.78
N SER A 26 -1.05 18.37 6.83
CA SER A 26 -0.45 19.65 6.42
C SER A 26 0.45 20.31 7.48
N ARG A 27 0.67 19.69 8.65
CA ARG A 27 1.47 20.30 9.74
C ARG A 27 2.95 20.37 9.40
N ASN A 28 3.50 19.33 8.79
CA ASN A 28 4.90 19.25 8.35
C ASN A 28 5.10 18.00 7.47
N LEU A 29 6.29 17.85 6.89
CA LEU A 29 6.64 16.73 6.01
C LEU A 29 6.60 15.36 6.73
N GLN A 30 6.96 15.30 8.02
CA GLN A 30 6.90 14.03 8.77
C GLN A 30 5.46 13.56 9.00
N GLU A 31 4.53 14.47 9.27
CA GLU A 31 3.10 14.15 9.37
C GLU A 31 2.53 13.76 7.99
N TYR A 32 2.97 14.42 6.92
CA TYR A 32 2.50 14.14 5.57
C TYR A 32 2.94 12.75 5.06
N PHE A 33 4.22 12.40 5.23
CA PHE A 33 4.79 11.16 4.66
C PHE A 33 4.86 10.00 5.66
N LEU A 34 5.10 10.27 6.94
CA LEU A 34 5.31 9.24 7.97
C LEU A 34 4.13 9.12 8.94
N ALA A 35 3.08 9.95 8.79
CA ALA A 35 1.95 10.02 9.71
C ALA A 35 2.38 10.11 11.18
N GLY A 36 3.42 10.91 11.44
CA GLY A 36 3.98 11.11 12.79
C GLY A 36 4.72 9.90 13.36
N LYS A 37 4.93 8.82 12.58
CA LYS A 37 5.45 7.52 13.03
C LYS A 37 4.58 6.84 14.11
N ASP A 38 3.31 7.25 14.24
CA ASP A 38 2.37 6.74 15.24
C ASP A 38 1.46 5.62 14.71
N VAL A 39 1.63 5.22 13.44
CA VAL A 39 0.81 4.18 12.82
C VAL A 39 1.24 2.79 13.34
N PRO A 40 0.33 2.02 13.98
CA PRO A 40 0.61 0.66 14.39
C PRO A 40 0.99 -0.22 13.20
N GLY A 41 1.96 -1.12 13.38
CA GLY A 41 2.50 -1.95 12.29
C GLY A 41 1.45 -2.74 11.51
N TRP A 42 0.38 -3.22 12.16
CA TRP A 42 -0.70 -3.93 11.47
C TRP A 42 -1.54 -3.02 10.56
N LYS A 43 -1.75 -1.74 10.92
CA LYS A 43 -2.44 -0.76 10.05
C LYS A 43 -1.59 -0.42 8.84
N ALA A 44 -0.28 -0.25 9.05
CA ALA A 44 0.68 -0.06 7.97
C ALA A 44 0.70 -1.28 7.03
N GLY A 45 0.74 -2.50 7.59
CA GLY A 45 0.67 -3.75 6.84
C GLY A 45 -0.61 -3.87 6.01
N LEU A 46 -1.77 -3.56 6.59
CA LEU A 46 -3.05 -3.56 5.87
C LEU A 46 -3.06 -2.52 4.74
N SER A 47 -2.52 -1.33 4.99
CA SER A 47 -2.39 -0.29 3.96
C SER A 47 -1.49 -0.72 2.80
N MET A 48 -0.36 -1.38 3.07
CA MET A 48 0.51 -1.94 2.05
C MET A 48 -0.20 -3.04 1.24
N ALA A 49 -0.92 -3.95 1.90
CA ALA A 49 -1.69 -4.99 1.22
C ALA A 49 -2.79 -4.39 0.32
N ALA A 50 -3.50 -3.37 0.80
CA ALA A 50 -4.51 -2.67 0.01
C ALA A 50 -3.90 -1.93 -1.21
N THR A 51 -2.69 -1.38 -1.07
CA THR A 51 -1.97 -0.71 -2.18
C THR A 51 -1.59 -1.70 -3.27
N GLN A 52 -1.22 -2.93 -2.90
CA GLN A 52 -0.86 -3.96 -3.85
C GLN A 52 -2.06 -4.56 -4.59
N PHE A 53 -3.24 -4.55 -3.95
CA PHE A 53 -4.49 -5.02 -4.54
C PHE A 53 -5.14 -3.92 -5.39
N ALA A 54 -4.55 -3.67 -6.56
CA ALA A 54 -5.05 -2.71 -7.53
C ALA A 54 -6.09 -3.36 -8.48
N ALA A 55 -6.73 -2.54 -9.31
CA ALA A 55 -7.84 -2.96 -10.19
C ALA A 55 -7.44 -4.01 -11.24
N ASP A 56 -6.15 -4.12 -11.55
CA ASP A 56 -5.54 -5.11 -12.42
C ASP A 56 -5.39 -6.49 -11.77
N THR A 57 -5.31 -6.56 -10.44
CA THR A 57 -5.08 -7.81 -9.71
C THR A 57 -6.23 -8.82 -9.89
N PRO A 58 -7.51 -8.43 -9.78
CA PRO A 58 -8.63 -9.31 -10.12
C PRO A 58 -8.59 -9.79 -11.58
N LEU A 59 -8.16 -8.95 -12.52
CA LEU A 59 -8.03 -9.33 -13.94
C LEU A 59 -6.94 -10.38 -14.14
N LEU A 60 -5.81 -10.23 -13.44
CA LEU A 60 -4.77 -11.26 -13.40
C LEU A 60 -5.32 -12.57 -12.84
N VAL A 61 -5.99 -12.53 -11.69
CA VAL A 61 -6.58 -13.71 -11.03
C VAL A 61 -7.57 -14.42 -11.95
N THR A 62 -8.52 -13.70 -12.54
CA THR A 62 -9.51 -14.30 -13.45
C THR A 62 -8.86 -14.85 -14.71
N GLY A 63 -7.86 -14.16 -15.28
CA GLY A 63 -7.09 -14.65 -16.42
C GLY A 63 -6.32 -15.95 -16.11
N LEU A 64 -5.71 -16.05 -14.93
CA LEU A 64 -5.02 -17.26 -14.48
C LEU A 64 -5.99 -18.43 -14.32
N VAL A 65 -7.16 -18.19 -13.72
CA VAL A 65 -8.20 -19.21 -13.52
C VAL A 65 -8.79 -19.65 -14.86
N ALA A 66 -9.07 -18.72 -15.76
CA ALA A 66 -9.66 -19.02 -17.07
C ALA A 66 -8.73 -19.85 -17.96
N THR A 67 -7.41 -19.66 -17.84
CA THR A 67 -6.42 -20.32 -18.71
C THR A 67 -5.86 -21.62 -18.15
N ALA A 68 -5.71 -21.72 -16.83
CA ALA A 68 -4.99 -22.82 -16.17
C ALA A 68 -5.69 -23.36 -14.91
N GLY A 69 -6.94 -22.94 -14.66
CA GLY A 69 -7.74 -23.37 -13.51
C GLY A 69 -7.30 -22.76 -12.18
N VAL A 70 -7.96 -23.13 -11.10
CA VAL A 70 -7.70 -22.59 -9.75
C VAL A 70 -6.28 -22.89 -9.26
N PHE A 71 -5.68 -24.00 -9.71
CA PHE A 71 -4.31 -24.37 -9.34
C PHE A 71 -3.28 -23.28 -9.71
N ALA A 72 -3.51 -22.54 -10.79
CA ALA A 72 -2.63 -21.45 -11.21
C ALA A 72 -2.48 -20.31 -10.19
N LEU A 73 -3.42 -20.17 -9.25
CA LEU A 73 -3.33 -19.19 -8.16
C LEU A 73 -2.21 -19.50 -7.18
N TRP A 74 -1.69 -20.74 -7.17
CA TRP A 74 -0.52 -21.10 -6.37
C TRP A 74 0.68 -20.18 -6.65
N ARG A 75 0.78 -19.63 -7.87
CA ARG A 75 1.84 -18.69 -8.26
C ARG A 75 1.85 -17.41 -7.43
N LEU A 76 0.72 -16.99 -6.87
CA LEU A 76 0.62 -15.73 -6.12
C LEU A 76 1.32 -15.79 -4.75
N TRP A 77 1.57 -17.00 -4.20
CA TRP A 77 2.27 -17.15 -2.92
C TRP A 77 3.70 -16.63 -2.95
N ILE A 78 4.33 -16.54 -4.12
CA ILE A 78 5.69 -15.99 -4.26
C ILE A 78 5.77 -14.54 -3.79
N TYR A 79 4.71 -13.74 -3.99
CA TYR A 79 4.68 -12.34 -3.57
C TYR A 79 4.77 -12.23 -2.04
N GLY A 80 4.02 -13.06 -1.31
CA GLY A 80 4.07 -13.07 0.15
C GLY A 80 5.47 -13.37 0.68
N LEU A 81 6.12 -14.39 0.15
CA LEU A 81 7.51 -14.73 0.51
C LEU A 81 8.49 -13.62 0.12
N ALA A 82 8.36 -13.04 -1.07
CA ALA A 82 9.20 -11.95 -1.53
C ALA A 82 9.09 -10.71 -0.62
N PHE A 83 7.87 -10.33 -0.22
CA PHE A 83 7.65 -9.19 0.68
C PHE A 83 8.23 -9.44 2.08
N LEU A 84 8.07 -10.64 2.62
CA LEU A 84 8.68 -11.01 3.91
C LEU A 84 10.20 -10.95 3.84
N LEU A 85 10.80 -11.50 2.78
CA LEU A 85 12.24 -11.47 2.58
C LEU A 85 12.76 -10.04 2.42
N MET A 86 12.08 -9.23 1.59
CA MET A 86 12.43 -7.83 1.38
C MET A 86 12.35 -7.03 2.69
N ALA A 87 11.28 -7.21 3.48
CA ALA A 87 11.16 -6.58 4.78
C ALA A 87 12.29 -7.03 5.73
N PHE A 88 12.59 -8.32 5.79
CA PHE A 88 13.65 -8.85 6.64
C PHE A 88 15.04 -8.27 6.29
N VAL A 89 15.37 -8.22 4.99
CA VAL A 89 16.68 -7.76 4.51
C VAL A 89 16.81 -6.24 4.61
N PHE A 90 15.79 -5.49 4.19
CA PHE A 90 15.91 -4.03 4.01
C PHE A 90 15.37 -3.20 5.17
N ALA A 91 14.51 -3.73 6.05
CA ALA A 91 13.87 -2.88 7.08
C ALA A 91 14.86 -2.25 8.06
N VAL A 92 15.95 -2.94 8.42
CA VAL A 92 16.97 -2.39 9.32
C VAL A 92 17.75 -1.27 8.63
N GLY A 93 18.19 -1.50 7.39
CA GLY A 93 18.90 -0.49 6.60
C GLY A 93 18.05 0.76 6.38
N TRP A 94 16.79 0.56 5.99
CA TRP A 94 15.81 1.62 5.83
C TRP A 94 15.65 2.45 7.10
N ARG A 95 15.41 1.79 8.24
CA ARG A 95 15.23 2.47 9.54
C ARG A 95 16.47 3.26 9.98
N ARG A 96 17.67 2.75 9.67
CA ARG A 96 18.94 3.41 10.03
C ARG A 96 19.30 4.58 9.12
N SER A 97 18.84 4.57 7.87
CA SER A 97 19.13 5.65 6.91
C SER A 97 18.50 6.99 7.30
N GLY A 98 17.38 6.97 8.01
CA GLY A 98 16.67 8.18 8.42
C GLY A 98 16.03 8.96 7.27
N VAL A 99 16.12 8.45 6.04
CA VAL A 99 15.57 9.08 4.84
C VAL A 99 14.05 9.00 4.80
N LEU A 100 13.46 9.97 4.13
CA LEU A 100 12.01 10.14 4.02
C LEU A 100 11.48 9.53 2.71
N THR A 101 12.32 9.45 1.68
CA THR A 101 11.96 8.97 0.33
C THR A 101 13.00 8.01 -0.22
N ASP A 102 12.59 7.15 -1.16
CA ASP A 102 13.50 6.24 -1.87
C ASP A 102 14.56 7.00 -2.69
N ALA A 103 14.21 8.19 -3.19
CA ALA A 103 15.12 9.04 -3.95
C ALA A 103 16.27 9.57 -3.06
N GLU A 104 15.95 10.03 -1.85
CA GLU A 104 16.94 10.50 -0.88
C GLU A 104 17.90 9.37 -0.45
N LEU A 105 17.42 8.12 -0.38
CA LEU A 105 18.29 6.97 -0.15
C LEU A 105 19.36 6.80 -1.24
N THR A 106 19.04 7.18 -2.48
CA THR A 106 19.98 7.13 -3.59
C THR A 106 21.07 8.18 -3.43
N GLU A 107 20.73 9.41 -3.03
CA GLU A 107 21.70 10.50 -2.76
C GLU A 107 22.63 10.21 -1.57
N VAL A 108 22.15 9.48 -0.56
CA VAL A 108 23.00 9.08 0.57
C VAL A 108 24.00 7.99 0.16
N ARG A 109 23.63 7.17 -0.84
CA ARG A 109 24.42 6.01 -1.25
C ARG A 109 25.41 6.31 -2.38
N TYR A 110 25.09 7.27 -3.25
CA TYR A 110 25.85 7.63 -4.45
C TYR A 110 26.01 9.15 -4.55
#